data_AF-A0A1G0K339-F1
#
_entry.id   AF-A0A1G0K339-F1
#
_cell.length_a   1.000
_cell.length_b   1.000
_cell.length_c   1.000
_cell.angle_alpha   90.00
_cell.angle_beta   90.00
_cell.angle_gamma   90.00
#
_symmetry.space_group_name_H-M   'P 1'
#
loop_
_entity.id
_entity.type
_entity.pdbx_description
1 polymer ?
#
loop_
_entity_poly.entity_id
_entity_poly.type
_entity_poly.pdbx_seq_one_letter_code
_entity_poly.pdbx_strand_id
1 'polypeptide(L)'
;MPRSMSKTAKRRVLKRPTWERGYYSHGYWSGKEKLGTVKLGPKGEWDGVYRWRAGNQAGDAATLARAKQAVEQVVLIGTRQLQLFQDEGG
;
A
#
# COMPACT_ATOMS: atom_id res chain seq x y z
N MET A 1 29.67 -8.88 -35.96
CA MET A 1 29.35 -7.83 -34.96
C MET A 1 27.90 -7.98 -34.53
N PRO A 2 27.56 -8.51 -33.34
CA PRO A 2 26.17 -8.47 -32.89
C PRO A 2 25.87 -7.14 -32.17
N ARG A 3 24.75 -6.52 -32.55
CA ARG A 3 24.23 -5.27 -32.00
C ARG A 3 23.72 -5.50 -30.58
N SER A 4 24.23 -4.71 -29.63
CA SER A 4 23.70 -4.65 -28.27
C SER A 4 22.30 -4.04 -28.28
N MET A 5 21.28 -4.83 -27.93
CA MET A 5 19.94 -4.33 -27.64
C MET A 5 19.90 -3.94 -26.16
N SER A 6 20.08 -2.64 -25.88
CA SER A 6 19.84 -2.07 -24.56
C SER A 6 18.34 -2.15 -24.26
N LYS A 7 17.90 -3.18 -23.52
CA LYS A 7 16.55 -3.22 -22.94
C LYS A 7 16.48 -2.14 -21.86
N THR A 8 16.05 -0.95 -22.23
CA THR A 8 15.79 0.14 -21.28
C THR A 8 14.68 -0.31 -20.35
N ALA A 9 15.05 -0.73 -19.14
CA ALA A 9 14.12 -1.05 -18.08
C ALA A 9 13.26 0.19 -17.82
N LYS A 10 11.99 0.16 -18.27
CA LYS A 10 11.03 1.23 -18.02
C LYS A 10 10.89 1.36 -16.51
N ARG A 11 11.57 2.36 -15.93
CA ARG A 11 11.41 2.78 -14.53
C ARG A 11 9.92 3.08 -14.36
N ARG A 12 9.18 2.14 -13.77
CA ARG A 12 7.74 2.30 -13.53
C ARG A 12 7.62 3.55 -12.67
N VAL A 13 7.12 4.64 -13.25
CA VAL A 13 6.76 5.83 -12.49
C VAL A 13 5.71 5.36 -11.50
N LEU A 14 6.13 5.10 -10.26
CA LEU A 14 5.25 4.72 -9.16
C LEU A 14 4.23 5.86 -9.05
N LYS A 15 3.03 5.63 -9.57
CA LYS A 15 1.94 6.60 -9.49
C LYS A 15 1.78 6.93 -8.01
N ARG A 16 1.65 8.24 -7.71
CA ARG A 16 1.45 8.71 -6.34
C ARG A 16 0.31 7.88 -5.72
N PRO A 17 0.55 7.25 -4.57
CA PRO A 17 -0.50 6.48 -3.93
C PRO A 17 -1.71 7.37 -3.64
N THR A 18 -2.89 6.87 -3.94
CA THR A 18 -4.15 7.59 -3.78
C THR A 18 -5.05 6.85 -2.80
N TRP A 19 -5.68 7.62 -1.93
CA TRP A 19 -6.74 7.14 -1.06
C TRP A 19 -8.09 7.21 -1.79
N GLU A 20 -8.69 6.06 -2.01
CA GLU A 20 -10.05 5.92 -2.49
C GLU A 20 -11.02 5.79 -1.31
N ARG A 21 -12.11 6.56 -1.32
CA ARG A 21 -13.12 6.56 -0.27
C ARG A 21 -14.31 5.71 -0.73
N GLY A 22 -14.62 4.67 0.03
CA GLY A 22 -15.88 3.94 -0.04
C GLY A 22 -16.82 4.33 1.11
N TYR A 23 -17.95 3.65 1.22
CA TYR A 23 -19.02 4.01 2.16
C TYR A 23 -18.63 3.83 3.64
N TYR A 24 -17.98 2.71 3.99
CA TYR A 24 -17.41 2.42 5.32
C TYR A 24 -15.96 1.92 5.26
N SER A 25 -15.34 2.02 4.10
CA SER A 25 -13.99 1.53 3.85
C SER A 25 -13.23 2.51 2.98
N HIS A 26 -11.91 2.54 3.12
CA HIS A 26 -10.99 3.37 2.35
C HIS A 26 -9.93 2.45 1.76
N GLY A 27 -9.76 2.47 0.44
CA GLY A 27 -8.71 1.73 -0.24
C GLY A 27 -7.48 2.63 -0.44
N TYR A 28 -6.29 2.12 -0.18
CA TYR A 28 -5.04 2.77 -0.56
C TYR A 28 -4.49 2.07 -1.79
N TRP A 29 -4.36 2.82 -2.88
CA TRP A 29 -4.03 2.29 -4.20
C TRP A 29 -2.79 2.99 -4.77
N SER A 30 -1.90 2.24 -5.42
CA SER A 30 -0.82 2.79 -6.25
C SER A 30 -0.99 2.28 -7.68
N GLY A 31 -1.54 3.13 -8.54
CA GLY A 31 -1.87 2.76 -9.92
C GLY A 31 -2.96 1.68 -9.98
N LYS A 32 -2.58 0.44 -10.28
CA LYS A 32 -3.49 -0.72 -10.33
C LYS A 32 -3.36 -1.65 -9.12
N GLU A 33 -2.39 -1.39 -8.25
CA GLU A 33 -2.08 -2.25 -7.10
C GLU A 33 -2.76 -1.72 -5.84
N LYS A 34 -3.44 -2.61 -5.13
CA LYS A 34 -4.05 -2.29 -3.82
C LYS A 34 -3.00 -2.48 -2.74
N LEU A 35 -2.56 -1.38 -2.15
CA LEU A 35 -1.52 -1.34 -1.13
C LEU A 35 -2.09 -1.56 0.27
N GLY A 36 -3.30 -1.09 0.52
CA GLY A 36 -3.96 -1.30 1.80
C GLY A 36 -5.44 -0.95 1.79
N THR A 37 -6.09 -1.19 2.93
CA THR A 37 -7.49 -0.87 3.16
C THR A 37 -7.70 -0.50 4.62
N VAL A 38 -8.58 0.46 4.87
CA VAL A 38 -9.04 0.84 6.22
C VAL A 38 -10.56 0.69 6.24
N LYS A 39 -11.12 -0.04 7.18
CA LYS A 39 -12.56 -0.23 7.34
C LYS A 39 -12.97 0.29 8.72
N LEU A 40 -14.00 1.12 8.74
CA LEU A 40 -14.66 1.52 9.98
C LEU A 40 -15.63 0.41 10.38
N GLY A 41 -15.50 -0.09 11.60
CA GLY A 41 -16.49 -1.01 12.16
C GLY A 41 -17.81 -0.31 12.44
N PRO A 42 -18.96 -0.97 12.24
CA PRO A 42 -20.25 -0.42 12.59
C PRO A 42 -20.34 -0.19 14.10
N LYS A 43 -21.07 0.87 14.48
CA LYS A 43 -21.27 1.26 15.87
C LYS A 43 -22.07 0.16 16.59
N GLY A 44 -21.47 -0.48 17.60
CA GLY A 44 -22.04 -1.61 18.35
C GLY A 44 -21.35 -2.96 18.13
N GLU A 45 -20.59 -3.13 17.04
CA GLU A 45 -19.83 -4.37 16.82
C GLU A 45 -18.36 -4.18 17.17
N TRP A 46 -17.72 -3.11 16.67
CA TRP A 46 -16.29 -2.85 16.88
C TRP A 46 -16.04 -1.51 17.57
N ASP A 47 -16.99 -1.02 18.36
CA ASP A 47 -16.87 0.21 19.17
C ASP A 47 -16.46 1.49 18.40
N GLY A 48 -16.66 1.53 17.07
CA GLY A 48 -16.19 2.63 16.24
C GLY A 48 -14.68 2.62 15.95
N VAL A 49 -14.01 1.49 16.16
CA VAL A 49 -12.59 1.29 15.87
C VAL A 49 -12.37 1.08 14.36
N TYR A 50 -11.29 1.66 13.84
CA TYR A 50 -10.86 1.51 12.46
C TYR A 50 -9.90 0.33 12.33
N ARG A 51 -10.31 -0.71 11.60
CA ARG A 51 -9.42 -1.82 11.23
C ARG A 51 -8.73 -1.53 9.92
N TRP A 52 -7.42 -1.71 9.88
CA TRP A 52 -6.63 -1.53 8.68
C TRP A 52 -5.85 -2.79 8.32
N ARG A 53 -5.57 -2.95 7.02
CA ARG A 53 -4.77 -4.05 6.48
C ARG A 53 -3.92 -3.52 5.34
N ALA A 54 -2.65 -3.86 5.33
CA ALA A 54 -1.70 -3.52 4.27
C ALA A 54 -0.69 -4.67 4.11
N GLY A 55 -0.52 -5.17 2.89
CA GLY A 55 0.30 -6.38 2.66
C GLY A 55 -0.10 -7.54 3.59
N ASN A 56 0.87 -8.08 4.32
CA ASN A 56 0.67 -9.14 5.33
C ASN A 56 0.39 -8.62 6.75
N GLN A 57 0.32 -7.30 6.95
CA GLN A 57 0.03 -6.73 8.27
C GLN A 57 -1.42 -6.26 8.35
N ALA A 58 -1.99 -6.40 9.54
CA ALA A 58 -3.29 -5.85 9.87
C ALA A 58 -3.28 -5.36 11.31
N GLY A 59 -4.14 -4.41 11.61
CA GLY A 59 -4.29 -3.87 12.95
C GLY A 59 -5.57 -3.09 13.10
N ASP A 60 -5.75 -2.52 14.28
CA ASP A 60 -6.84 -1.63 14.60
C ASP A 60 -6.31 -0.29 15.13
N ALA A 61 -7.12 0.74 15.03
CA ALA A 61 -6.79 2.09 15.45
C ALA A 61 -8.06 2.84 15.88
N ALA A 62 -7.93 3.65 16.91
CA ALA A 62 -9.04 4.47 17.41
C ALA A 62 -9.50 5.56 16.42
N THR A 63 -8.64 5.97 15.48
CA THR A 63 -8.95 7.05 14.52
C THR A 63 -8.56 6.71 13.10
N LEU A 64 -9.31 7.25 12.13
CA LEU A 64 -9.04 7.09 10.70
C LEU A 64 -7.62 7.55 10.33
N ALA A 65 -7.15 8.65 10.92
CA ALA A 65 -5.82 9.19 10.64
C ALA A 65 -4.70 8.21 11.05
N ARG A 66 -4.81 7.62 12.24
CA ARG A 66 -3.88 6.59 12.72
C ARG A 66 -3.91 5.33 11.85
N ALA A 67 -5.11 4.88 11.48
CA ALA A 67 -5.27 3.74 10.58
C ALA A 67 -4.61 3.98 9.21
N LYS A 68 -4.79 5.19 8.63
CA LYS A 68 -4.15 5.57 7.37
C LYS A 68 -2.63 5.62 7.50
N GLN A 69 -2.10 6.28 8.53
CA GLN A 69 -0.66 6.31 8.78
C GLN A 69 -0.06 4.92 8.91
N ALA A 70 -0.73 4.01 9.61
CA ALA A 70 -0.24 2.64 9.78
C ALA A 70 -0.17 1.91 8.43
N VAL A 71 -1.18 2.04 7.58
CA VAL A 71 -1.15 1.52 6.20
C VAL A 71 0.02 2.11 5.42
N GLU A 72 0.22 3.43 5.47
CA GLU A 72 1.30 4.11 4.77
C GLU A 72 2.69 3.62 5.23
N GLN A 73 2.87 3.42 6.53
CA GLN A 73 4.13 2.90 7.11
C GLN A 73 4.40 1.46 6.62
N VAL A 74 3.41 0.58 6.70
CA VAL A 74 3.58 -0.81 6.24
C VAL A 74 3.88 -0.88 4.76
N VAL A 75 3.23 -0.03 3.96
CA VAL A 75 3.50 0.08 2.53
C VAL A 75 4.91 0.59 2.29
N LEU A 76 5.36 1.64 3.01
CA LEU A 76 6.72 2.17 2.88
C LEU A 76 7.78 1.12 3.21
N ILE A 77 7.54 0.32 4.25
CA ILE A 77 8.42 -0.78 4.65
C ILE A 77 8.38 -1.89 3.57
N GLY A 78 7.20 -2.24 3.07
CA GLY A 78 7.02 -3.25 2.04
C GLY A 78 7.62 -2.86 0.69
N THR A 79 7.51 -1.59 0.28
CA THR A 79 8.15 -1.09 -0.95
C THR A 79 9.66 -1.06 -0.82
N ARG A 80 10.20 -0.70 0.36
CA ARG A 80 11.64 -0.77 0.62
C ARG A 80 12.16 -2.21 0.56
N GLN A 81 11.39 -3.17 1.05
CA GLN A 81 11.73 -4.59 0.94
C GLN A 81 11.75 -5.07 -0.52
N LEU A 82 10.74 -4.73 -1.33
CA LEU A 82 10.72 -5.09 -2.74
C LEU A 82 11.84 -4.44 -3.57
N GLN A 83 12.30 -3.25 -3.19
CA GLN A 83 13.47 -2.63 -3.82
C GLN A 83 14.77 -3.36 -3.48
N LEU A 84 14.91 -3.89 -2.26
CA LEU A 84 16.11 -4.64 -1.86
C LEU A 84 16.36 -5.88 -2.73
N PHE A 85 15.29 -6.56 -3.18
CA PHE A 85 15.38 -7.75 -4.03
C PHE A 85 15.49 -7.43 -5.53
N GLN A 86 15.37 -6.17 -5.94
CA GLN A 86 15.56 -5.76 -7.36
C GLN A 86 17.00 -5.36 -7.66
N ASP A 87 17.83 -5.14 -6.64
CA ASP A 87 19.24 -4.76 -6.78
C ASP A 87 20.20 -5.97 -6.95
N GLU A 88 19.73 -7.20 -6.75
CA GLU A 88 20.56 -8.42 -6.86
C GLU A 88 20.23 -9.29 -8.10
N GLY A 89 19.95 -8.63 -9.23
CA GLY A 89 19.68 -9.31 -10.51
C GLY A 89 20.38 -8.61 -11.67
N GLY A 90 21.71 -8.54 -11.59
CA GLY A 90 22.61 -8.07 -12.66
C GLY A 90 22.83 -9.12 -13.75
#